data_AF-A0A7W0YFA2-F1
#
_entry.id   AF-A0A7W0YFA2-F1
#
_cell.length_a   1.000
_cell.length_b   1.000
_cell.length_c   1.000
_cell.angle_alpha   90.00
_cell.angle_beta   90.00
_cell.angle_gamma   90.00
#
_symmetry.space_group_name_H-M   'P 1'
#
loop_
_entity.id
_entity.type
_entity.pdbx_description
1 polymer ?
#
loop_
_entity_poly.entity_id
_entity_poly.type
_entity_poly.pdbx_seq_one_letter_code
_entity_poly.pdbx_strand_id
1 'polypeptide(L)'
;MKNLKTSSAIIVLSLLAALPLHAQEKRVSPHETVSTTIGGAQIKIVYGRPYTKDPKSGEMRKIWGGLVPFGQVWRMGADEATLLTTDHDLDLGGTKIPAGSYSLYLQPEENGSAKLIVNKQT
;
A
#
# COMPACT_ATOMS: atom_id res chain seq x y z
N MET A 1 50.27 -10.60 -37.56
CA MET A 1 49.15 -11.12 -36.74
C MET A 1 48.90 -10.13 -35.61
N LYS A 2 47.87 -9.30 -35.75
CA LYS A 2 47.58 -8.14 -34.90
C LYS A 2 46.30 -8.44 -34.10
N ASN A 3 46.40 -8.33 -32.77
CA ASN A 3 45.34 -7.98 -31.82
C ASN A 3 44.28 -9.06 -31.48
N LEU A 4 44.50 -9.86 -30.41
CA LEU A 4 43.47 -10.76 -29.83
C LEU A 4 43.16 -10.45 -28.35
N LYS A 5 43.52 -9.28 -27.81
CA LYS A 5 43.38 -8.99 -26.36
C LYS A 5 42.30 -7.96 -26.01
N THR A 6 41.25 -7.83 -26.81
CA THR A 6 40.16 -6.87 -26.54
C THR A 6 38.77 -7.51 -26.34
N SER A 7 38.62 -8.84 -26.41
CA SER A 7 37.30 -9.48 -26.24
C SER A 7 36.90 -9.83 -24.80
N SER A 8 37.83 -9.92 -23.85
CA SER A 8 37.48 -10.35 -22.48
C SER A 8 36.82 -9.26 -21.62
N ALA A 9 37.02 -7.98 -21.93
CA ALA A 9 36.44 -6.88 -21.15
C ALA A 9 34.93 -6.68 -21.38
N ILE A 10 34.42 -7.07 -22.56
CA ILE A 10 33.01 -6.89 -22.93
C ILE A 10 32.14 -8.00 -22.31
N ILE A 11 32.69 -9.20 -22.09
CA ILE A 11 31.96 -10.34 -21.52
C ILE A 11 31.77 -10.21 -20.00
N VAL A 12 32.67 -9.51 -19.31
CA VAL A 12 32.55 -9.28 -17.85
C VAL A 12 31.54 -8.16 -17.54
N LEU A 13 31.42 -7.15 -18.43
CA LEU A 13 30.46 -6.06 -18.25
C LEU A 13 29.01 -6.49 -18.50
N SER A 14 28.77 -7.46 -19.39
CA SER A 14 27.43 -8.02 -19.63
C SER A 14 26.97 -8.96 -18.50
N LEU A 15 27.90 -9.53 -17.72
CA LEU A 15 27.55 -10.39 -16.58
C LEU A 15 27.11 -9.59 -15.32
N LEU A 16 27.50 -8.31 -15.22
CA LEU A 16 27.12 -7.45 -14.09
C LEU A 16 25.72 -6.83 -14.22
N ALA A 17 25.11 -6.90 -15.42
CA ALA A 17 23.75 -6.42 -15.67
C ALA A 17 22.66 -7.46 -15.30
N ALA A 18 23.04 -8.65 -14.84
CA ALA A 18 22.14 -9.76 -14.53
C ALA A 18 21.86 -9.91 -13.01
N LEU A 19 21.69 -8.80 -12.28
CA LEU A 19 21.26 -8.80 -10.88
C LEU A 19 19.84 -8.20 -10.74
N PRO A 20 19.06 -8.70 -9.79
CA PRO A 20 17.95 -9.61 -9.99
C PRO A 20 16.67 -8.90 -10.51
N LEU A 21 16.15 -9.35 -11.65
CA LEU A 21 14.76 -9.09 -12.08
C LEU A 21 13.72 -9.85 -11.22
N HIS A 22 14.09 -10.27 -10.01
CA HIS A 22 13.30 -11.13 -9.10
C HIS A 22 12.83 -10.38 -7.83
N ALA A 23 12.95 -9.05 -7.76
CA ALA A 23 12.63 -8.29 -6.56
C ALA A 23 11.21 -7.67 -6.54
N GLN A 24 10.40 -7.83 -7.59
CA GLN A 24 8.99 -7.42 -7.53
C GLN A 24 8.15 -8.57 -6.97
N GLU A 25 7.88 -8.50 -5.66
CA GLU A 25 6.92 -9.37 -5.02
C GLU A 25 5.58 -9.26 -5.76
N LYS A 26 5.12 -10.35 -6.36
CA LYS A 26 3.84 -10.35 -7.07
C LYS A 26 2.73 -10.20 -6.03
N ARG A 27 2.17 -8.99 -5.95
CA ARG A 27 1.00 -8.67 -5.14
C ARG A 27 -0.13 -9.64 -5.46
N VAL A 28 -0.70 -10.23 -4.41
CA VAL A 28 -1.83 -11.16 -4.54
C VAL A 28 -3.14 -10.39 -4.59
N SER A 29 -3.23 -9.33 -3.77
CA SER A 29 -4.45 -8.52 -3.65
C SER A 29 -4.52 -7.47 -4.77
N PRO A 30 -5.70 -7.14 -5.29
CA PRO A 30 -5.86 -6.03 -6.22
C PRO A 30 -5.58 -4.70 -5.52
N HIS A 31 -4.91 -3.79 -6.20
CA HIS A 31 -4.74 -2.41 -5.75
C HIS A 31 -5.61 -1.49 -6.57
N GLU A 32 -6.29 -0.59 -5.88
CA GLU A 32 -7.22 0.34 -6.50
C GLU A 32 -6.92 1.77 -6.05
N THR A 33 -7.23 2.71 -6.92
CA THR A 33 -7.17 4.15 -6.65
C THR A 33 -8.52 4.74 -6.93
N VAL A 34 -9.09 5.42 -5.94
CA VAL A 34 -10.36 6.14 -6.07
C VAL A 34 -10.07 7.62 -5.89
N SER A 35 -10.47 8.42 -6.87
CA SER A 35 -10.34 9.88 -6.82
C SER A 35 -11.72 10.50 -6.99
N THR A 36 -12.00 11.53 -6.20
CA THR A 36 -13.25 12.29 -6.29
C THR A 36 -13.03 13.74 -5.84
N THR A 37 -13.98 14.60 -6.17
CA THR A 37 -14.00 15.99 -5.72
C THR A 37 -15.16 16.20 -4.76
N ILE A 38 -14.89 16.72 -3.56
CA ILE A 38 -15.89 17.03 -2.54
C ILE A 38 -15.71 18.48 -2.11
N GLY A 39 -16.73 19.32 -2.32
CA GLY A 39 -16.67 20.73 -1.92
C GLY A 39 -15.53 21.52 -2.59
N GLY A 40 -15.07 21.09 -3.78
CA GLY A 40 -13.93 21.68 -4.49
C GLY A 40 -12.58 21.07 -4.14
N ALA A 41 -12.48 20.28 -3.07
CA ALA A 41 -11.27 19.55 -2.71
C ALA A 41 -11.16 18.25 -3.52
N GLN A 42 -10.01 18.01 -4.15
CA GLN A 42 -9.69 16.71 -4.74
C GLN A 42 -9.19 15.79 -3.64
N ILE A 43 -9.78 14.60 -3.58
CA ILE A 43 -9.45 13.56 -2.60
C ILE A 43 -9.13 12.29 -3.37
N LYS A 44 -7.96 11.72 -3.09
CA LYS A 44 -7.49 10.45 -3.66
C LYS A 44 -7.22 9.45 -2.53
N ILE A 45 -7.77 8.26 -2.67
CA ILE A 45 -7.50 7.10 -1.81
C ILE A 45 -6.80 6.03 -2.63
N VAL A 46 -5.65 5.54 -2.17
CA VAL A 46 -4.94 4.41 -2.76
C VAL A 46 -4.91 3.28 -1.73
N TYR A 47 -5.38 2.10 -2.10
CA TYR A 47 -5.54 1.00 -1.15
C TYR A 47 -5.43 -0.37 -1.82
N GLY A 48 -4.97 -1.38 -1.07
CA GLY A 48 -5.04 -2.78 -1.46
C GLY A 48 -6.34 -3.41 -0.96
N ARG A 49 -7.07 -4.12 -1.82
CA ARG A 49 -8.35 -4.79 -1.51
C ARG A 49 -8.10 -6.19 -0.96
N PRO A 50 -8.28 -6.43 0.35
CA PRO A 50 -8.08 -7.77 0.88
C PRO A 50 -9.20 -8.71 0.40
N TYR A 51 -8.84 -9.91 0.01
CA TYR A 51 -9.83 -10.95 -0.30
C TYR A 51 -10.47 -11.49 0.98
N THR A 52 -11.80 -11.63 0.93
CA THR A 52 -12.61 -12.28 1.97
C THR A 52 -12.32 -13.79 2.05
N LYS A 53 -11.95 -14.41 0.93
CA LYS A 53 -11.47 -15.79 0.87
C LYS A 53 -9.95 -15.81 0.82
N ASP A 54 -9.34 -16.85 1.38
CA ASP A 54 -7.91 -17.05 1.21
C ASP A 54 -7.61 -17.35 -0.28
N PRO A 55 -6.71 -16.60 -0.91
CA PRO A 55 -6.44 -16.75 -2.34
C PRO A 55 -5.72 -18.06 -2.70
N LYS A 56 -5.18 -18.79 -1.72
CA LYS A 56 -4.53 -20.09 -1.91
C LYS A 56 -5.48 -21.25 -1.60
N SER A 57 -6.14 -21.23 -0.44
CA SER A 57 -7.03 -22.33 -0.03
C SER A 57 -8.47 -22.19 -0.52
N GLY A 58 -8.91 -20.97 -0.87
CA GLY A 58 -10.30 -20.68 -1.24
C GLY A 58 -11.28 -20.63 -0.06
N GLU A 59 -10.81 -20.88 1.16
CA GLU A 59 -11.64 -20.89 2.37
C GLU A 59 -12.03 -19.47 2.81
N MET A 60 -13.17 -19.35 3.46
CA MET A 60 -13.63 -18.07 3.99
C MET A 60 -12.75 -17.64 5.17
N ARG A 61 -12.25 -16.40 5.13
CA ARG A 61 -11.46 -15.83 6.22
C ARG A 61 -12.39 -15.17 7.22
N LYS A 62 -12.07 -15.30 8.50
CA LYS A 62 -12.69 -14.47 9.55
C LYS A 62 -12.28 -13.02 9.34
N ILE A 63 -13.26 -12.15 9.07
CA ILE A 63 -12.99 -10.73 8.79
C ILE A 63 -12.70 -9.97 10.07
N TRP A 64 -13.68 -9.81 10.95
CA TRP A 64 -13.53 -9.12 12.23
C TRP A 64 -12.91 -10.04 13.28
N GLY A 65 -11.89 -9.56 13.99
CA GLY A 65 -11.07 -10.38 14.90
C GLY A 65 -10.22 -11.42 14.16
N GLY A 66 -9.94 -11.19 12.87
CA GLY A 66 -9.08 -12.00 12.02
C GLY A 66 -8.30 -11.10 11.07
N LEU A 67 -8.80 -10.92 9.84
CA LEU A 67 -8.23 -9.99 8.86
C LEU A 67 -8.17 -8.54 9.39
N VAL A 68 -9.21 -8.13 10.09
CA VAL A 68 -9.35 -6.86 10.80
C VAL A 68 -9.21 -7.15 12.29
N PRO A 69 -8.02 -6.96 12.88
CA PRO A 69 -7.75 -7.32 14.27
C PRO A 69 -8.40 -6.31 15.22
N PHE A 70 -9.07 -6.81 16.26
CA PHE A 70 -9.58 -5.96 17.33
C PHE A 70 -8.46 -5.56 18.30
N GLY A 71 -8.55 -4.35 18.86
CA GLY A 71 -7.59 -3.79 19.81
C GLY A 71 -6.21 -3.49 19.23
N GLN A 72 -6.03 -3.62 17.90
CA GLN A 72 -4.76 -3.43 17.21
C GLN A 72 -4.88 -2.44 16.06
N VAL A 73 -3.79 -1.72 15.80
CA VAL A 73 -3.69 -0.81 14.66
C VAL A 73 -3.64 -1.64 13.37
N TRP A 74 -4.62 -1.43 12.52
CA TRP A 74 -4.76 -2.08 11.23
C TRP A 74 -4.60 -1.07 10.09
N ARG A 75 -3.80 -1.42 9.09
CA ARG A 75 -3.42 -0.57 7.94
C ARG A 75 -4.52 -0.34 6.89
N MET A 76 -5.76 -0.72 7.20
CA MET A 76 -6.95 -0.50 6.39
C MET A 76 -6.88 -1.07 4.96
N GLY A 77 -6.06 -2.09 4.71
CA GLY A 77 -5.88 -2.63 3.36
C GLY A 77 -4.93 -3.83 3.30
N ALA A 78 -4.75 -4.36 2.10
CA ALA A 78 -3.77 -5.39 1.78
C ALA A 78 -2.44 -4.77 1.27
N ASP A 79 -1.35 -5.52 1.45
CA ASP A 79 0.05 -5.20 1.11
C ASP A 79 0.66 -3.91 1.72
N GLU A 80 0.22 -2.71 1.35
CA GLU A 80 0.63 -1.41 1.92
C GLU A 80 -0.45 -0.75 2.81
N ALA A 81 -0.09 0.31 3.54
CA ALA A 81 -1.07 1.14 4.24
C ALA A 81 -1.93 1.93 3.25
N THR A 82 -3.21 2.12 3.57
CA THR A 82 -4.10 2.96 2.75
C THR A 82 -3.58 4.40 2.77
N LEU A 83 -3.47 5.02 1.59
CA LEU A 83 -3.01 6.40 1.46
C LEU A 83 -4.19 7.32 1.15
N LEU A 84 -4.25 8.44 1.86
CA LEU A 84 -5.12 9.57 1.59
C LEU A 84 -4.27 10.74 1.07
N THR A 85 -4.60 11.27 -0.10
CA THR A 85 -4.04 12.53 -0.60
C THR A 85 -5.18 13.52 -0.82
N THR A 86 -4.96 14.76 -0.40
CA THR A 86 -5.90 15.86 -0.61
C THR A 86 -5.17 17.18 -0.85
N ASP A 87 -5.74 18.03 -1.70
CA ASP A 87 -5.19 19.34 -2.06
C ASP A 87 -5.76 20.50 -1.21
N HIS A 88 -6.70 20.22 -0.31
CA HIS A 88 -7.28 21.20 0.62
C HIS A 88 -7.28 20.66 2.04
N ASP A 89 -7.47 21.57 3.00
CA ASP A 89 -7.69 21.21 4.38
C ASP A 89 -9.04 20.48 4.52
N LEU A 90 -9.01 19.33 5.20
CA LEU A 90 -10.18 18.51 5.49
C LEU A 90 -10.58 18.62 6.96
N ASP A 91 -11.87 18.41 7.21
CA ASP A 91 -12.40 18.18 8.55
C ASP A 91 -12.91 16.73 8.62
N LEU A 92 -12.23 15.90 9.41
CA LEU A 92 -12.62 14.51 9.64
C LEU A 92 -13.09 14.37 11.09
N GLY A 93 -14.42 14.40 11.29
CA GLY A 93 -15.03 14.21 12.61
C GLY A 93 -14.61 15.25 13.64
N GLY A 94 -14.38 16.50 13.24
CA GLY A 94 -13.90 17.59 14.09
C GLY A 94 -12.37 17.72 14.12
N THR A 95 -11.63 16.82 13.48
CA THR A 95 -10.17 16.89 13.37
C THR A 95 -9.78 17.58 12.06
N LYS A 96 -9.08 18.72 12.16
CA LYS A 96 -8.54 19.44 11.00
C LYS A 96 -7.29 18.74 10.47
N ILE A 97 -7.34 18.33 9.21
CA ILE A 97 -6.24 17.68 8.49
C ILE A 97 -5.81 18.61 7.36
N PRO A 98 -4.62 19.22 7.41
CA PRO A 98 -4.16 20.10 6.34
C PRO A 98 -4.05 19.37 5.00
N ALA A 99 -4.03 20.13 3.90
CA ALA A 99 -3.67 19.58 2.58
C ALA A 99 -2.36 18.77 2.65
N GLY A 100 -2.31 17.61 1.98
CA GLY A 100 -1.15 16.73 2.04
C GLY A 100 -1.45 15.28 1.69
N SER A 101 -0.46 14.42 1.97
CA SER A 101 -0.58 12.97 1.86
C SER A 101 -0.37 12.31 3.21
N TYR A 102 -1.17 11.29 3.49
CA TYR A 102 -1.27 10.65 4.79
C TYR A 102 -1.45 9.14 4.63
N SER A 103 -0.86 8.37 5.54
CA SER A 103 -1.20 6.96 5.73
C SER A 103 -2.36 6.84 6.72
N LEU A 104 -3.35 6.01 6.39
CA LEU A 104 -4.54 5.77 7.19
C LEU A 104 -4.46 4.44 7.91
N TYR A 105 -4.81 4.45 9.19
CA TYR A 105 -4.96 3.24 10.00
C TYR A 105 -6.26 3.28 10.80
N LEU A 106 -6.74 2.11 11.16
CA LEU A 106 -7.92 1.92 11.99
C LEU A 106 -7.54 1.04 13.17
N GLN A 107 -7.92 1.45 14.38
CA GLN A 107 -7.93 0.56 15.54
C GLN A 107 -9.38 0.27 15.92
N PRO A 108 -9.95 -0.87 15.50
CA PRO A 108 -11.30 -1.27 15.86
C PRO A 108 -11.31 -1.99 17.21
N GLU A 109 -12.39 -1.84 17.96
CA GLU A 109 -12.62 -2.48 19.25
C GLU A 109 -13.79 -3.46 19.15
N GLU A 110 -13.81 -4.50 19.98
CA GLU A 110 -14.89 -5.51 19.96
C GLU A 110 -16.28 -4.94 20.29
N ASN A 111 -16.32 -3.81 21.01
CA ASN A 111 -17.56 -3.11 21.34
C ASN A 111 -18.16 -2.30 20.17
N GLY A 112 -17.56 -2.37 18.98
CA GLY A 112 -18.02 -1.69 17.78
C GLY A 112 -17.50 -0.25 17.62
N SER A 113 -16.77 0.29 18.59
CA SER A 113 -16.06 1.56 18.43
C SER A 113 -14.78 1.39 17.62
N ALA A 114 -14.33 2.45 16.96
CA ALA A 114 -13.07 2.44 16.24
C ALA A 114 -12.40 3.82 16.28
N LYS A 115 -11.06 3.82 16.28
CA LYS A 115 -10.26 5.03 16.14
C LYS A 115 -9.66 5.08 14.74
N LEU A 116 -9.96 6.14 14.00
CA LEU A 116 -9.27 6.47 12.76
C LEU A 116 -7.97 7.21 13.10
N ILE A 117 -6.87 6.78 12.51
CA ILE A 117 -5.55 7.37 12.70
C ILE A 117 -5.09 7.92 11.34
N VAL A 118 -4.76 9.20 11.31
CA VAL A 118 -4.24 9.90 10.13
C VAL A 118 -2.77 10.24 10.40
N ASN A 119 -1.87 9.52 9.74
CA ASN A 119 -0.44 9.62 9.98
C ASN A 119 0.26 10.40 8.85
N LYS A 120 1.11 11.37 9.21
CA LYS A 120 1.89 12.19 8.27
C LYS A 120 3.11 11.48 7.70
N GLN A 121 3.58 10.42 8.36
CA GLN A 121 4.67 9.60 7.85
C GLN A 121 4.10 8.58 6.86
N THR A 122 4.35 8.83 5.57
CA THR A 122 4.00 7.93 4.46
C THR A 122 5.15 7.03 4.10
#